data_AF-A0A951V216-F1
#
_entry.id   AF-A0A951V216-F1
#
_cell.length_a   1.000
_cell.length_b   1.000
_cell.length_c   1.000
_cell.angle_alpha   90.00
_cell.angle_beta   90.00
_cell.angle_gamma   90.00
#
_symmetry.space_group_name_H-M   'P 1'
#
loop_
_entity.id
_entity.type
_entity.pdbx_description
1 polymer ?
#
loop_
_entity_poly.entity_id
_entity_poly.type
_entity_poly.pdbx_seq_one_letter_code
_entity_poly.pdbx_strand_id
1 'polypeptide(L)' 'MKRGYQKKNQSKGIFLFLYLIFAAYFLNYPFRFMEVPEFFLSIDQWIIFFGGILLILGAYNHLRKKATF' A
#
# COMPACT_ATOMS: atom_id res chain seq x y z
N MET A 1 -12.82 19.04 -34.79
CA MET A 1 -13.14 18.44 -33.48
C MET A 1 -11.98 17.51 -33.08
N LYS A 2 -10.99 18.02 -32.33
CA LYS A 2 -9.78 17.24 -31.98
C LYS A 2 -10.10 16.33 -30.80
N ARG A 3 -10.07 15.01 -31.02
CA ARG A 3 -10.23 13.99 -29.97
C ARG A 3 -9.08 14.18 -28.98
N GLY A 4 -9.40 14.64 -27.77
CA GLY A 4 -8.44 14.77 -26.69
C GLY A 4 -7.88 13.40 -26.32
N TYR A 5 -6.57 13.25 -26.40
CA TYR A 5 -5.86 12.07 -25.90
C TYR A 5 -6.14 11.93 -24.40
N GLN A 6 -6.96 10.95 -24.03
CA GLN A 6 -7.14 10.51 -22.65
C GLN A 6 -5.79 9.98 -22.13
N LYS A 7 -5.05 10.82 -21.41
CA LYS A 7 -3.79 10.45 -20.76
C LYS A 7 -4.09 9.43 -19.66
N LYS A 8 -3.99 8.16 -20.04
CA LYS A 8 -4.35 6.97 -19.28
C LYS A 8 -3.64 6.95 -17.92
N ASN A 9 -4.44 6.66 -16.89
CA ASN A 9 -4.21 6.56 -15.44
C ASN A 9 -3.01 5.69 -14.95
N GLN A 10 -1.94 5.53 -15.73
CA GLN A 10 -0.87 4.55 -15.49
C GLN A 10 -0.09 4.80 -14.19
N SER A 11 0.04 6.06 -13.75
CA SER A 11 0.72 6.42 -12.50
C SER A 11 0.02 5.85 -11.26
N LYS A 12 -1.32 5.77 -11.25
CA LYS A 12 -2.09 5.36 -10.08
C LYS A 12 -1.93 3.87 -9.73
N GLY A 13 -1.60 3.03 -10.71
CA GLY A 13 -1.37 1.60 -10.49
C GLY A 13 -0.04 1.31 -9.79
N ILE A 14 1.01 2.06 -10.15
CA ILE A 14 2.34 1.93 -9.55
C ILE A 14 2.31 2.30 -8.07
N PHE A 15 1.61 3.38 -7.71
CA PHE A 15 1.43 3.74 -6.31
C PHE A 15 0.72 2.64 -5.52
N LEU A 16 -0.35 2.06 -6.06
CA LEU A 16 -1.06 0.96 -5.40
C LEU A 16 -0.16 -0.26 -5.18
N PHE A 17 0.68 -0.58 -6.17
CA PHE A 17 1.63 -1.69 -6.06
C PHE A 17 2.67 -1.44 -4.96
N LEU A 18 3.26 -0.24 -4.91
CA LEU A 18 4.17 0.15 -3.83
C LEU A 18 3.48 0.06 -2.46
N TYR A 19 2.24 0.56 -2.36
CA TYR A 19 1.45 0.46 -1.13
C TYR A 19 1.26 -0.97 -0.64
N LEU A 20 0.99 -1.91 -1.55
CA LEU A 20 0.83 -3.33 -1.21
C LEU A 20 2.14 -3.96 -0.73
N ILE A 21 3.29 -3.58 -1.31
CA ILE A 21 4.61 -4.04 -0.86
C ILE A 21 4.87 -3.56 0.57
N PHE A 22 4.65 -2.26 0.85
CA PHE A 22 4.83 -1.73 2.20
C PHE A 22 3.87 -2.37 3.21
N ALA A 23 2.62 -2.61 2.81
CA ALA A 23 1.66 -3.30 3.66
C ALA A 23 2.10 -4.73 4.01
N ALA A 24 2.56 -5.50 3.02
CA ALA A 24 3.08 -6.85 3.24
C ALA A 24 4.32 -6.83 4.16
N TYR A 25 5.21 -5.84 3.98
CA TYR A 25 6.38 -5.66 4.83
C TYR A 25 6.02 -5.34 6.28
N PHE A 26 5.02 -4.48 6.49
CA PHE A 26 4.56 -4.12 7.83
C PHE A 26 3.79 -5.25 8.52
N LEU A 27 3.03 -6.04 7.76
CA LEU A 27 2.40 -7.25 8.30
C LEU A 27 3.42 -8.32 8.67
N ASN A 28 4.57 -8.37 7.99
CA ASN A 28 5.66 -9.27 8.34
C ASN A 28 6.33 -8.89 9.68
N TYR A 29 6.30 -7.62 10.07
CA TYR A 29 7.00 -7.10 11.24
C TYR A 29 6.74 -7.87 12.56
N PRO A 30 5.49 -8.13 12.99
CA PRO A 30 5.24 -8.89 14.22
C PRO A 30 5.65 -10.37 14.14
N PHE A 31 5.71 -10.95 12.94
CA PHE A 31 6.04 -12.37 12.75
C PHE A 31 7.53 -12.60 12.44
N ARG A 32 8.28 -11.54 12.15
CA ARG A 32 9.73 -11.56 11.87
C ARG A 32 10.13 -12.61 10.82
N PHE A 33 9.32 -12.82 9.76
CA PHE A 33 9.71 -13.76 8.67
C PHE A 33 10.93 -13.27 7.87
N MET A 34 11.27 -11.98 7.96
CA MET A 34 12.51 -11.40 7.40
C MET A 34 13.10 -10.41 8.39
N GLU A 35 14.42 -10.25 8.34
CA GLU A 35 15.13 -9.24 9.12
C GLU A 35 14.65 -7.83 8.73
N VAL A 36 14.43 -7.01 9.75
CA VAL A 36 13.92 -5.66 9.59
C VAL A 36 15.05 -4.68 9.87
N PRO A 37 15.24 -3.63 9.05
CA PRO A 37 16.25 -2.62 9.29
C PRO A 37 16.13 -2.04 10.70
N GLU A 38 17.28 -1.75 11.31
CA GLU A 38 17.36 -1.21 12.67
C GLU A 38 16.53 0.04 12.89
N PHE A 39 16.31 0.84 11.84
CA PHE A 39 15.42 2.01 11.88
C PHE A 39 14.01 1.67 12.40
N PHE A 40 13.45 0.53 12.01
CA PHE A 40 12.11 0.11 12.41
C PHE A 40 12.07 -0.51 13.81
N LEU A 41 13.20 -1.03 14.32
CA LEU A 41 13.30 -1.58 15.68
C LEU A 41 13.04 -0.54 16.77
N SER A 42 13.23 0.75 16.45
CA SER A 42 12.92 1.87 17.35
C SER A 42 11.41 2.18 17.47
N ILE A 43 10.60 1.65 16.55
CA ILE A 43 9.16 1.91 16.47
C ILE A 43 8.41 0.73 17.10
N ASP A 44 7.35 1.04 17.86
CA ASP A 44 6.50 0.02 18.45
C ASP A 44 5.91 -0.91 17.37
N GLN A 45 6.04 -2.22 17.59
CA GLN A 45 5.63 -3.25 16.64
C GLN A 45 4.14 -3.22 16.30
N TRP A 46 3.29 -2.83 17.26
CA TRP A 46 1.85 -2.73 17.03
C TRP A 46 1.54 -1.55 16.14
N ILE A 47 2.27 -0.43 16.27
CA ILE A 47 2.11 0.73 15.39
C ILE A 47 2.42 0.33 13.93
N ILE A 48 3.52 -0.39 13.70
CA ILE A 48 3.88 -0.86 12.35
C ILE A 48 2.80 -1.81 11.81
N PHE A 49 2.36 -2.77 12.62
CA PHE A 49 1.35 -3.74 12.24
C PHE A 49 0.00 -3.09 11.90
N PHE A 50 -0.51 -2.21 12.75
CA PHE A 50 -1.73 -1.44 12.49
C PHE A 50 -1.58 -0.54 11.26
N GLY A 51 -0.40 0.05 11.05
CA GLY A 51 -0.08 0.76 9.81
C GLY A 51 -0.24 -0.14 8.59
N GLY A 52 0.28 -1.37 8.62
CA GLY A 52 0.11 -2.37 7.56
C GLY A 52 -1.36 -2.70 7.28
N ILE A 53 -2.17 -2.91 8.33
CA ILE A 53 -3.62 -3.17 8.18
C ILE A 53 -4.33 -1.98 7.53
N LEU A 54 -4.05 -0.75 7.98
CA LEU A 54 -4.64 0.46 7.42
C LEU A 54 -4.28 0.64 5.95
N LEU A 55 -3.05 0.30 5.55
CA LEU A 55 -2.63 0.32 4.15
C LEU A 55 -3.44 -0.65 3.29
N ILE A 56 -3.72 -1.86 3.78
CA ILE A 56 -4.56 -2.84 3.08
C ILE A 56 -5.99 -2.34 2.94
N LEU A 57 -6.57 -1.82 4.03
CA LEU A 57 -7.93 -1.26 4.01
C LEU A 57 -8.02 -0.06 3.05
N GLY A 58 -7.00 0.79 3.01
CA GLY A 58 -6.88 1.89 2.07
C GLY A 58 -6.80 1.42 0.62
N ALA A 59 -5.96 0.42 0.34
CA ALA A 59 -5.84 -0.20 -0.98
C ALA A 59 -7.15 -0.84 -1.44
N TYR A 60 -7.83 -1.58 -0.55
CA TYR A 60 -9.14 -2.18 -0.80
C TYR A 60 -10.20 -1.12 -1.13
N ASN A 61 -10.30 -0.06 -0.31
CA ASN A 61 -11.23 1.05 -0.56
C ASN A 61 -10.92 1.79 -1.86
N HIS A 62 -9.64 1.95 -2.21
CA HIS A 62 -9.23 2.56 -3.47
C HIS A 62 -9.64 1.73 -4.68
N LEU A 63 -9.51 0.41 -4.60
CA LEU A 63 -9.96 -0.52 -5.64
C LEU A 63 -11.49 -0.53 -5.74
N ARG A 64 -12.21 -0.58 -4.62
CA ARG A 64 -13.67 -0.54 -4.58
C ARG A 64 -14.23 0.72 -5.24
N LYS A 65 -13.71 1.91 -4.92
CA LYS A 65 -14.15 3.18 -5.52
C LYS A 65 -13.91 3.25 -7.03
N LYS A 66 -12.99 2.46 -7.58
CA LYS A 66 -12.77 2.34 -9.02
C LYS A 66 -13.63 1.25 -9.69
N ALA A 67 -14.16 0.30 -8.91
CA ALA A 67 -14.95 -0.82 -9.40
C ALA A 67 -16.46 -0.54 -9.42
N THR A 68 -16.94 0.43 -8.62
CA THR A 68 -18.32 0.91 -8.70
C THR A 68 -18.44 1.92 -9.85
N PHE A 69 -18.96 1.44 -10.98
CA PHE A 69 -19.36 2.22 -12.15
C PHE A 69 -20.65 3.01 -11.88
#